data_AF-A0A3A3EJK1-F1
#
_entry.id   AF-A0A3A3EJK1-F1
#
_cell.length_a   1.000
_cell.length_b   1.000
_cell.length_c   1.000
_cell.angle_alpha   90.00
_cell.angle_beta   90.00
_cell.angle_gamma   90.00
#
_symmetry.space_group_name_H-M   'P 1'
#
loop_
_entity.id
_entity.type
_entity.pdbx_description
1 polymer ?
#
loop_
_entity_poly.entity_id
_entity_poly.type
_entity_poly.pdbx_seq_one_letter_code
_entity_poly.pdbx_strand_id
1 'polypeptide(L)'
;MLSLILNEHKAALSNLNVMQQSAFYSIGFIAQVRQQLALKVQAYQGASNVQFEMVQRTIEEIETLKQQDVLLDDIAEACLVALLLMSNSQKQRFLGLLNRHEFTLLKHKLLEKSLTISGSANSDFLNWANVYGNSDTQAIIYKAIKRAVKQLPDMPEMQETVNAFEKAAMINSPLMSVYLLLLDPQRVNFVCNYVSQQFTREQAIVVLLQTGATKYVPMAVALLTEVRSAKNLVAGIKRCLGSQLDELVAFDTQIQAGDCKQAAVDFQRQFALSWPEQKINFNDQTLVYGFAMNRPVSVASLQGVDFFSWQVITILNALKYDCRNSQAS
;
A
#
# COMPACT_ATOMS: atom_id res chain seq x y z
N MET A 1 25.18 7.01 10.98
CA MET A 1 23.93 6.60 11.70
C MET A 1 23.13 5.64 10.84
N LEU A 2 22.94 5.91 9.55
CA LEU A 2 22.29 4.96 8.65
C LEU A 2 23.08 3.67 8.55
N SER A 3 24.41 3.76 8.46
CA SER A 3 25.34 2.64 8.55
C SER A 3 25.09 1.75 9.77
N LEU A 4 24.99 2.37 10.97
CA LEU A 4 24.67 1.68 12.22
C LEU A 4 23.30 0.99 12.15
N ILE A 5 22.25 1.68 11.70
CA ILE A 5 20.90 1.10 11.61
C ILE A 5 20.88 -0.07 10.61
N LEU A 6 21.53 0.09 9.47
CA LEU A 6 21.60 -0.92 8.41
C LEU A 6 22.41 -2.15 8.80
N ASN A 7 23.47 -1.98 9.58
CA ASN A 7 24.34 -3.08 10.00
C ASN A 7 23.82 -3.78 11.25
N GLU A 8 23.52 -3.02 12.32
CA GLU A 8 23.16 -3.58 13.63
C GLU A 8 21.67 -3.92 13.75
N HIS A 9 20.82 -3.37 12.87
CA HIS A 9 19.37 -3.56 12.94
C HIS A 9 18.74 -4.05 11.63
N LYS A 10 19.52 -4.68 10.75
CA LYS A 10 19.05 -5.23 9.46
C LYS A 10 17.80 -6.11 9.58
N ALA A 11 17.76 -7.01 10.57
CA ALA A 11 16.62 -7.90 10.78
C ALA A 11 15.33 -7.12 11.14
N ALA A 12 15.46 -6.05 11.92
CA ALA A 12 14.32 -5.20 12.27
C ALA A 12 13.80 -4.40 11.06
N LEU A 13 14.70 -3.90 10.21
CA LEU A 13 14.34 -3.25 8.95
C LEU A 13 13.64 -4.21 7.99
N SER A 14 14.20 -5.41 7.80
CA SER A 14 13.60 -6.45 6.97
C SER A 14 12.20 -6.83 7.47
N ASN A 15 12.02 -6.96 8.78
CA ASN A 15 10.70 -7.24 9.37
C ASN A 15 9.70 -6.10 9.11
N LEU A 16 10.11 -4.84 9.27
CA LEU A 16 9.26 -3.69 8.93
C LEU A 16 8.85 -3.71 7.44
N ASN A 17 9.77 -4.06 6.55
CA ASN A 17 9.49 -4.19 5.11
C ASN A 17 8.47 -5.30 4.82
N VAL A 18 8.58 -6.46 5.49
CA VAL A 18 7.59 -7.54 5.37
C VAL A 18 6.23 -7.11 5.92
N MET A 19 6.20 -6.43 7.06
CA MET A 19 4.95 -5.96 7.67
C MET A 19 4.20 -4.99 6.75
N GLN A 20 4.90 -4.08 6.07
CA GLN A 20 4.31 -3.13 5.12
C GLN A 20 3.66 -3.81 3.90
N GLN A 21 4.11 -5.00 3.51
CA GLN A 21 3.56 -5.72 2.36
C GLN A 21 2.36 -6.60 2.73
N SER A 22 2.18 -6.88 4.02
CA SER A 22 1.16 -7.78 4.54
C SER A 22 -0.15 -7.06 4.81
N ALA A 23 -1.27 -7.70 4.46
CA ALA A 23 -2.61 -7.23 4.77
C ALA A 23 -3.03 -7.45 6.25
N PHE A 24 -2.16 -8.06 7.06
CA PHE A 24 -2.45 -8.47 8.44
C PHE A 24 -1.80 -7.57 9.50
N TYR A 25 -0.95 -6.63 9.09
CA TYR A 25 -0.38 -5.64 10.00
C TYR A 25 -1.00 -4.28 9.75
N SER A 26 -1.55 -3.70 10.81
CA SER A 26 -2.10 -2.36 10.74
C SER A 26 -0.99 -1.31 10.67
N ILE A 27 -1.25 -0.18 10.03
CA ILE A 27 -0.29 0.92 9.95
C ILE A 27 0.07 1.47 11.34
N GLY A 28 -0.85 1.43 12.31
CA GLY A 28 -0.60 1.84 13.68
C GLY A 28 0.43 0.93 14.36
N PHE A 29 0.32 -0.38 14.13
CA PHE A 29 1.29 -1.35 14.64
C PHE A 29 2.67 -1.15 14.00
N ILE A 30 2.73 -0.97 12.67
CA ILE A 30 4.00 -0.69 11.96
C ILE A 30 4.67 0.58 12.51
N ALA A 31 3.89 1.65 12.75
CA ALA A 31 4.40 2.88 13.34
C ALA A 31 4.98 2.65 14.75
N GLN A 32 4.32 1.83 15.58
CA GLN A 32 4.81 1.46 16.90
C GLN A 32 6.13 0.67 16.83
N VAL A 33 6.23 -0.33 15.94
CA VAL A 33 7.45 -1.12 15.75
C VAL A 33 8.60 -0.22 15.29
N ARG A 34 8.34 0.71 14.37
CA ARG A 34 9.34 1.69 13.92
C ARG A 34 9.81 2.60 15.06
N GLN A 35 8.88 3.07 15.90
CA GLN A 35 9.21 3.88 17.07
C GLN A 35 10.07 3.10 18.08
N GLN A 36 9.76 1.82 18.31
CA GLN A 36 10.58 0.97 19.18
C GLN A 36 12.00 0.78 18.63
N LEU A 37 12.14 0.63 17.31
CA LEU A 37 13.46 0.58 16.68
C LEU A 37 14.22 1.90 16.86
N ALA A 38 13.56 3.05 16.67
CA ALA A 38 14.18 4.36 16.91
C ALA A 38 14.69 4.49 18.36
N LEU A 39 13.89 4.07 19.35
CA LEU A 39 14.30 4.08 20.76
C LEU A 39 15.51 3.17 21.03
N LYS A 40 15.58 1.98 20.39
CA LYS A 40 16.75 1.09 20.49
C LYS A 40 18.01 1.74 19.92
N VAL A 41 17.89 2.39 18.76
CA VAL A 41 18.99 3.13 18.12
C VAL A 41 19.48 4.26 19.03
N GLN A 42 18.56 5.01 19.64
CA GLN A 42 18.89 6.10 20.56
C GLN A 42 19.61 5.59 21.82
N ALA A 43 19.16 4.47 22.39
CA ALA A 43 19.83 3.84 23.54
C ALA A 43 21.27 3.41 23.19
N TYR A 44 21.46 2.85 21.99
CA TYR A 44 22.79 2.47 21.50
C TYR A 44 23.72 3.67 21.31
N GLN A 45 23.19 4.79 20.80
CA GLN A 45 23.93 6.06 20.68
C GLN A 45 24.38 6.59 22.04
N GLY A 46 23.49 6.61 23.02
CA GLY A 46 23.80 7.05 24.39
C GLY A 46 24.91 6.21 25.06
N ALA A 47 24.98 4.92 24.73
CA ALA A 47 26.00 4.01 25.27
C ALA A 47 27.37 4.12 24.57
N SER A 48 27.40 4.61 23.32
CA SER A 48 28.60 4.59 22.46
C SER A 48 29.31 5.96 22.31
N ASN A 49 28.82 7.04 22.93
CA ASN A 49 29.41 8.39 22.87
C ASN A 49 29.63 8.95 21.45
N VAL A 50 28.96 8.40 20.42
CA VAL A 50 29.15 8.83 19.03
C VAL A 50 28.23 10.01 18.70
N GLN A 51 28.78 11.23 18.68
CA GLN A 51 28.09 12.39 18.11
C GLN A 51 28.23 12.35 16.58
N PHE A 52 27.14 12.05 15.88
CA PHE A 52 27.09 12.16 14.42
C PHE A 52 26.61 13.56 14.03
N GLU A 53 27.44 14.33 13.31
CA GLU A 53 26.93 15.44 12.50
C GLU A 53 25.98 14.89 11.44
N MET A 54 24.69 15.16 11.64
CA MET A 54 23.61 14.22 11.31
C MET A 54 23.12 14.29 9.86
N VAL A 55 23.50 15.32 9.10
CA VAL A 55 22.91 15.58 7.78
C VAL A 55 23.94 15.36 6.66
N GLN A 56 25.18 15.81 6.82
CA GLN A 56 26.20 15.74 5.77
C GLN A 56 26.82 14.33 5.68
N ARG A 57 27.12 13.68 6.81
CA ARG A 57 27.51 12.26 6.86
C ARG A 57 26.44 11.31 6.32
N THR A 58 25.17 11.67 6.44
CA THR A 58 24.05 10.85 5.93
C THR A 58 24.06 10.80 4.40
N ILE A 59 24.50 11.86 3.72
CA ILE A 59 24.70 11.88 2.25
C ILE A 59 25.86 10.97 1.87
N GLU A 60 27.03 11.16 2.50
CA GLU A 60 28.22 10.34 2.25
C GLU A 60 27.96 8.85 2.51
N GLU A 61 27.19 8.55 3.57
CA GLU A 61 26.70 7.19 3.87
C GLU A 61 25.75 6.69 2.77
N ILE A 62 24.78 7.48 2.30
CA ILE A 62 23.87 7.03 1.22
C ILE A 62 24.62 6.80 -0.11
N GLU A 63 25.59 7.65 -0.45
CA GLU A 63 26.40 7.52 -1.66
C GLU A 63 27.35 6.31 -1.60
N THR A 64 27.97 6.07 -0.45
CA THR A 64 28.78 4.84 -0.23
C THR A 64 27.91 3.59 -0.18
N LEU A 65 26.71 3.67 0.38
CA LEU A 65 25.74 2.56 0.41
C LEU A 65 25.16 2.24 -0.96
N LYS A 66 25.09 3.18 -1.91
CA LYS A 66 24.75 2.88 -3.33
C LYS A 66 25.80 2.01 -4.02
N GLN A 67 27.04 2.02 -3.55
CA GLN A 67 28.14 1.19 -4.07
C GLN A 67 28.19 -0.19 -3.42
N GLN A 68 27.57 -0.33 -2.25
CA GLN A 68 27.35 -1.60 -1.58
C GLN A 68 26.01 -2.19 -2.05
N ASP A 69 25.90 -3.51 -2.17
CA ASP A 69 24.69 -4.17 -2.69
C ASP A 69 23.54 -4.18 -1.65
N VAL A 70 23.21 -3.00 -1.11
CA VAL A 70 22.20 -2.77 -0.08
C VAL A 70 20.89 -2.41 -0.75
N LEU A 71 19.82 -3.10 -0.36
CA LEU A 71 18.49 -2.90 -0.93
C LEU A 71 17.96 -1.49 -0.63
N LEU A 72 17.43 -0.81 -1.65
CA LEU A 72 16.84 0.52 -1.54
C LEU A 72 15.70 0.57 -0.50
N ASP A 73 14.96 -0.53 -0.33
CA ASP A 73 13.94 -0.70 0.70
C ASP A 73 14.51 -0.56 2.11
N ASP A 74 15.65 -1.19 2.40
CA ASP A 74 16.31 -1.13 3.70
C ASP A 74 16.86 0.28 3.96
N ILE A 75 17.46 0.92 2.95
CA ILE A 75 17.97 2.30 3.03
C ILE A 75 16.82 3.26 3.34
N ALA A 76 15.69 3.13 2.62
CA ALA A 76 14.53 3.98 2.83
C ALA A 76 13.94 3.78 4.24
N GLU A 77 13.79 2.55 4.72
CA GLU A 77 13.28 2.29 6.08
C GLU A 77 14.24 2.81 7.15
N ALA A 78 15.56 2.64 6.97
CA ALA A 78 16.57 3.20 7.86
C ALA A 78 16.53 4.74 7.90
N CYS A 79 16.28 5.38 6.75
CA CYS A 79 16.08 6.82 6.66
C CYS A 79 14.80 7.27 7.40
N LEU A 80 13.71 6.50 7.35
CA LEU A 80 12.50 6.80 8.14
C LEU A 80 12.76 6.70 9.65
N VAL A 81 13.51 5.69 10.10
CA VAL A 81 13.92 5.55 11.50
C VAL A 81 14.83 6.71 11.92
N ALA A 82 15.80 7.07 11.08
CA ALA A 82 16.69 8.20 11.29
C ALA A 82 15.91 9.52 11.45
N LEU A 83 14.89 9.74 10.61
CA LEU A 83 14.05 10.94 10.66
C LEU A 83 13.30 11.08 11.99
N LEU A 84 12.90 9.97 12.63
CA LEU A 84 12.23 10.02 13.95
C LEU A 84 13.16 10.55 15.04
N LEU A 85 14.47 10.37 14.88
CA LEU A 85 15.50 10.81 15.83
C LEU A 85 15.99 12.24 15.57
N MET A 86 15.64 12.83 14.42
CA MET A 86 16.08 14.17 14.02
C MET A 86 15.22 15.28 14.66
N SER A 87 15.87 16.40 15.00
CA SER A 87 15.18 17.65 15.33
C SER A 87 14.48 18.24 14.08
N ASN A 88 13.54 19.18 14.27
CA ASN A 88 12.82 19.78 13.15
C ASN A 88 13.73 20.50 12.15
N SER A 89 14.79 21.16 12.61
CA SER A 89 15.76 21.83 11.73
C SER A 89 16.58 20.83 10.92
N GLN A 90 16.93 19.68 11.50
CA GLN A 90 17.61 18.58 10.80
C GLN A 90 16.70 17.92 9.77
N LYS A 91 15.43 17.67 10.12
CA LYS A 91 14.42 17.16 9.18
C LYS A 91 14.29 18.05 7.95
N GLN A 92 14.13 19.37 8.14
CA GLN A 92 14.01 20.31 7.03
C GLN A 92 15.25 20.30 6.11
N ARG A 93 16.46 20.25 6.69
CA ARG A 93 17.69 20.12 5.91
C ARG A 93 17.75 18.79 5.13
N PHE A 94 17.40 17.68 5.77
CA PHE A 94 17.35 16.37 5.10
C PHE A 94 16.34 16.34 3.94
N LEU A 95 15.14 16.87 4.14
CA LEU A 95 14.12 16.96 3.09
C LEU A 95 14.56 17.88 1.95
N GLY A 96 15.22 19.01 2.25
CA GLY A 96 15.81 19.88 1.24
C GLY A 96 16.88 19.19 0.39
N LEU A 97 17.63 18.26 0.97
CA LEU A 97 18.64 17.46 0.26
C LEU A 97 18.02 16.40 -0.66
N LEU A 98 16.93 15.76 -0.22
CA LEU A 98 16.19 14.80 -1.05
C LEU A 98 15.62 15.42 -2.34
N ASN A 99 15.54 16.75 -2.43
CA ASN A 99 15.11 17.45 -3.65
C ASN A 99 16.18 17.47 -4.75
N ARG A 100 17.41 17.03 -4.48
CA ARG A 100 18.44 16.89 -5.53
C ARG A 100 18.11 15.71 -6.45
N HIS A 101 18.42 15.87 -7.74
CA HIS A 101 18.14 14.85 -8.76
C HIS A 101 18.76 13.48 -8.45
N GLU A 102 19.94 13.44 -7.84
CA GLU A 102 20.64 12.20 -7.45
C GLU A 102 19.89 11.35 -6.40
N PHE A 103 18.97 11.94 -5.64
CA PHE A 103 18.17 11.26 -4.61
C PHE A 103 16.73 11.00 -5.02
N THR A 104 16.37 11.23 -6.28
CA THR A 104 15.00 11.05 -6.80
C THR A 104 14.41 9.67 -6.45
N LEU A 105 15.16 8.59 -6.66
CA LEU A 105 14.70 7.23 -6.35
C LEU A 105 14.49 7.00 -4.84
N LEU A 106 15.41 7.49 -4.00
CA LEU A 106 15.27 7.39 -2.55
C LEU A 106 14.09 8.23 -2.05
N LYS A 107 13.91 9.44 -2.59
CA LYS A 107 12.75 10.29 -2.31
C LYS A 107 11.45 9.57 -2.66
N HIS A 108 11.37 8.92 -3.83
CA HIS A 108 10.20 8.13 -4.22
C HIS A 108 9.96 6.95 -3.29
N LYS A 109 11.01 6.24 -2.87
CA LYS A 109 10.86 5.10 -1.96
C LYS A 109 10.47 5.53 -0.55
N LEU A 110 11.04 6.62 -0.07
CA LEU A 110 10.65 7.24 1.20
C LEU A 110 9.19 7.68 1.17
N LEU A 111 8.76 8.27 0.06
CA LEU A 111 7.36 8.61 -0.16
C LEU A 111 6.46 7.39 -0.11
N GLU A 112 6.81 6.35 -0.86
CA GLU A 112 6.08 5.09 -0.91
C GLU A 112 5.89 4.51 0.49
N LYS A 113 6.96 4.49 1.32
CA LYS A 113 7.01 3.91 2.68
C LYS A 113 6.55 4.84 3.80
N SER A 114 6.50 6.14 3.57
CA SER A 114 6.23 7.13 4.61
C SER A 114 4.78 6.99 5.09
N LEU A 115 4.66 6.63 6.37
CA LEU A 115 3.37 6.40 7.01
C LEU A 115 2.65 7.68 7.44
N THR A 116 3.40 8.75 7.65
CA THR A 116 2.93 10.01 8.23
C THR A 116 4.19 10.87 8.39
N ILE A 117 4.49 11.75 7.46
CA ILE A 117 5.16 13.00 7.88
C ILE A 117 4.01 13.90 8.32
N SER A 118 3.60 13.79 9.58
CA SER A 118 2.56 14.66 10.13
C SER A 118 3.00 16.13 9.96
N GLY A 119 2.30 16.89 9.11
CA GLY A 119 2.54 18.31 8.90
C GLY A 119 2.04 18.83 7.55
N SER A 120 1.93 20.16 7.43
CA SER A 120 1.60 20.89 6.18
C SER A 120 2.59 20.65 5.03
N ALA A 121 3.75 20.04 5.32
CA ALA A 121 4.72 19.61 4.31
C ALA A 121 4.23 18.43 3.44
N ASN A 122 3.13 17.75 3.80
CA ASN A 122 2.61 16.61 3.02
C ASN A 122 2.07 16.98 1.64
N SER A 123 1.68 18.23 1.39
CA SER A 123 1.13 18.63 0.09
C SER A 123 2.14 18.46 -1.05
N ASP A 124 3.43 18.72 -0.79
CA ASP A 124 4.49 18.60 -1.79
C ASP A 124 4.99 17.15 -1.93
N PHE A 125 4.84 16.33 -0.88
CA PHE A 125 5.20 14.91 -0.85
C PHE A 125 4.11 14.04 -1.50
N LEU A 126 2.83 14.43 -1.47
CA LEU A 126 1.72 13.66 -2.07
C LEU A 126 1.61 13.77 -3.60
N ASN A 127 2.61 14.30 -4.31
CA ASN A 127 2.61 14.28 -5.77
C ASN A 127 2.90 12.86 -6.27
N TRP A 128 1.87 12.00 -6.27
CA TRP A 128 1.96 10.58 -6.63
C TRP A 128 2.50 10.34 -8.05
N ALA A 129 2.47 11.38 -8.91
CA ALA A 129 3.15 11.38 -10.20
C ALA A 129 4.63 10.99 -10.06
N ASN A 130 5.28 11.49 -9.01
CA ASN A 130 6.70 11.27 -8.76
C ASN A 130 6.93 9.84 -8.24
N VAL A 131 6.06 9.33 -7.38
CA VAL A 131 6.20 7.98 -6.81
C VAL A 131 5.99 6.89 -7.86
N TYR A 132 5.02 7.07 -8.76
CA TYR A 132 4.57 6.01 -9.66
C TYR A 132 4.84 6.26 -11.14
N GLY A 133 5.21 7.47 -11.59
CA GLY A 133 5.31 7.86 -13.00
C GLY A 133 6.69 7.67 -13.65
N ASN A 134 7.40 6.60 -13.34
CA ASN A 134 8.81 6.43 -13.75
C ASN A 134 9.00 5.70 -15.10
N SER A 135 7.92 5.34 -15.79
CA SER A 135 7.95 4.70 -17.11
C SER A 135 6.79 5.16 -17.98
N ASP A 136 6.93 5.04 -19.30
CA ASP A 136 5.87 5.38 -20.27
C ASP A 136 4.56 4.65 -19.97
N THR A 137 4.65 3.38 -19.55
CA THR A 137 3.46 2.57 -19.21
C THR A 137 2.80 3.08 -17.93
N GLN A 138 3.58 3.49 -16.93
CA GLN A 138 3.03 4.09 -15.72
C GLN A 138 2.46 5.49 -15.94
N ALA A 139 3.00 6.26 -16.89
CA ALA A 139 2.45 7.55 -17.27
C ALA A 139 1.02 7.43 -17.83
N ILE A 140 0.73 6.36 -18.61
CA ILE A 140 -0.62 6.03 -19.08
C ILE A 140 -1.56 5.83 -17.90
N ILE A 141 -1.17 4.98 -16.94
CA ILE A 141 -1.96 4.70 -15.72
C ILE A 141 -2.26 6.00 -14.97
N TYR A 142 -1.25 6.82 -14.73
CA TYR A 142 -1.40 8.05 -13.97
C TYR A 142 -2.31 9.06 -14.68
N LYS A 143 -2.15 9.21 -16.00
CA LYS A 143 -3.00 10.05 -16.83
C LYS A 143 -4.45 9.58 -16.79
N ALA A 144 -4.69 8.27 -16.86
CA ALA A 144 -6.01 7.68 -16.78
C ALA A 144 -6.68 7.93 -15.42
N ILE A 145 -5.96 7.75 -14.31
CA ILE A 145 -6.47 8.06 -12.96
C ILE A 145 -6.84 9.53 -12.85
N LYS A 146 -5.93 10.45 -13.22
CA LYS A 146 -6.19 11.90 -13.19
C LYS A 146 -7.38 12.31 -14.04
N ARG A 147 -7.59 11.65 -15.17
CA ARG A 147 -8.73 11.91 -16.06
C ARG A 147 -10.02 11.37 -15.47
N ALA A 148 -10.03 10.14 -14.95
CA ALA A 148 -11.20 9.48 -14.36
C ALA A 148 -11.82 10.31 -13.23
N VAL A 149 -11.00 11.07 -12.51
CA VAL A 149 -11.44 12.05 -11.50
C VAL A 149 -12.34 13.17 -12.08
N LYS A 150 -12.08 13.61 -13.31
CA LYS A 150 -12.80 14.72 -13.96
C LYS A 150 -13.89 14.25 -14.92
N GLN A 151 -13.59 13.18 -15.64
CA GLN A 151 -14.43 12.64 -16.70
C GLN A 151 -14.26 11.14 -16.74
N LEU A 152 -15.38 10.42 -16.70
CA LEU A 152 -15.39 8.98 -16.79
C LEU A 152 -14.85 8.51 -18.16
N PRO A 153 -13.90 7.55 -18.19
CA PRO A 153 -13.29 7.09 -19.43
C PRO A 153 -14.30 6.36 -20.33
N ASP A 154 -13.98 6.26 -21.61
CA ASP A 154 -14.71 5.40 -22.54
C ASP A 154 -14.15 3.95 -22.52
N MET A 155 -14.79 3.06 -23.29
CA MET A 155 -14.43 1.63 -23.30
C MET A 155 -13.00 1.37 -23.81
N PRO A 156 -12.55 1.97 -24.94
CA PRO A 156 -11.17 1.84 -25.39
C PRO A 156 -10.14 2.35 -24.36
N GLU A 157 -10.38 3.50 -23.74
CA GLU A 157 -9.48 4.06 -22.72
C GLU A 157 -9.35 3.14 -21.51
N MET A 158 -10.46 2.50 -21.09
CA MET A 158 -10.43 1.52 -20.00
C MET A 158 -9.61 0.29 -20.36
N GLN A 159 -9.73 -0.24 -21.58
CA GLN A 159 -8.92 -1.38 -22.03
C GLN A 159 -7.43 -1.02 -22.05
N GLU A 160 -7.07 0.13 -22.61
CA GLU A 160 -5.69 0.62 -22.64
C GLU A 160 -5.11 0.73 -21.22
N THR A 161 -5.89 1.32 -20.30
CA THR A 161 -5.47 1.51 -18.91
C THR A 161 -5.25 0.18 -18.20
N VAL A 162 -6.17 -0.77 -18.35
CA VAL A 162 -6.09 -2.10 -17.72
C VAL A 162 -4.90 -2.91 -18.27
N ASN A 163 -4.65 -2.84 -19.58
CA ASN A 163 -3.47 -3.46 -20.20
C ASN A 163 -2.17 -2.81 -19.75
N ALA A 164 -2.17 -1.49 -19.52
CA ALA A 164 -1.01 -0.80 -18.95
C ALA A 164 -0.71 -1.29 -17.53
N PHE A 165 -1.74 -1.51 -16.69
CA PHE A 165 -1.56 -2.12 -15.37
C PHE A 165 -0.97 -3.53 -15.43
N GLU A 166 -1.43 -4.38 -16.36
CA GLU A 166 -0.85 -5.71 -16.56
C GLU A 166 0.61 -5.62 -17.01
N LYS A 167 0.89 -4.84 -18.05
CA LYS A 167 2.23 -4.69 -18.63
C LYS A 167 3.24 -4.14 -17.61
N ALA A 168 2.80 -3.29 -16.69
CA ALA A 168 3.62 -2.76 -15.61
C ALA A 168 3.72 -3.71 -14.40
N ALA A 169 3.08 -4.89 -14.42
CA ALA A 169 2.92 -5.79 -13.28
C ALA A 169 2.27 -5.12 -12.05
N MET A 170 1.37 -4.17 -12.30
CA MET A 170 0.68 -3.34 -11.29
C MET A 170 -0.78 -3.73 -11.10
N ILE A 171 -1.22 -4.90 -11.59
CA ILE A 171 -2.56 -5.43 -11.34
C ILE A 171 -2.82 -5.49 -9.83
N ASN A 172 -1.89 -5.99 -9.02
CA ASN A 172 -2.04 -6.03 -7.55
C ASN A 172 -1.54 -4.75 -6.85
N SER A 173 -1.88 -3.56 -7.36
CA SER A 173 -1.40 -2.28 -6.80
C SER A 173 -2.52 -1.41 -6.21
N PRO A 174 -2.20 -0.51 -5.25
CA PRO A 174 -3.17 0.46 -4.74
C PRO A 174 -3.76 1.32 -5.86
N LEU A 175 -2.97 1.65 -6.89
CA LEU A 175 -3.42 2.46 -8.02
C LEU A 175 -4.51 1.78 -8.86
N MET A 176 -4.46 0.46 -9.02
CA MET A 176 -5.53 -0.27 -9.70
C MET A 176 -6.83 -0.20 -8.88
N SER A 177 -6.74 -0.35 -7.55
CA SER A 177 -7.90 -0.16 -6.67
C SER A 177 -8.45 1.26 -6.75
N VAL A 178 -7.57 2.28 -6.69
CA VAL A 178 -7.95 3.69 -6.86
C VAL A 178 -8.66 3.92 -8.19
N TYR A 179 -8.08 3.42 -9.29
CA TYR A 179 -8.66 3.56 -10.62
C TYR A 179 -10.07 2.98 -10.68
N LEU A 180 -10.25 1.73 -10.23
CA LEU A 180 -11.54 1.05 -10.21
C LEU A 180 -12.57 1.77 -9.34
N LEU A 181 -12.15 2.32 -8.19
CA LEU A 181 -13.01 3.05 -7.25
C LEU A 181 -13.42 4.44 -7.76
N LEU A 182 -12.76 4.98 -8.80
CA LEU A 182 -13.17 6.21 -9.47
C LEU A 182 -14.21 5.98 -10.57
N LEU A 183 -14.39 4.73 -11.00
CA LEU A 183 -15.33 4.37 -12.06
C LEU A 183 -16.75 4.18 -11.50
N ASP A 184 -17.73 4.35 -12.37
CA ASP A 184 -19.13 4.01 -12.06
C ASP A 184 -19.38 2.49 -12.19
N PRO A 185 -20.54 1.98 -11.72
CA PRO A 185 -20.84 0.55 -11.78
C PRO A 185 -20.81 -0.03 -13.20
N GLN A 186 -21.22 0.72 -14.22
CA GLN A 186 -21.23 0.25 -15.62
C GLN A 186 -19.80 -0.01 -16.12
N ARG A 187 -18.89 0.92 -15.83
CA ARG A 187 -17.48 0.87 -16.23
C ARG A 187 -16.70 -0.16 -15.44
N VAL A 188 -16.97 -0.29 -14.14
CA VAL A 188 -16.43 -1.38 -13.33
C VAL A 188 -16.84 -2.74 -13.90
N ASN A 189 -18.12 -2.92 -14.24
CA ASN A 189 -18.59 -4.18 -14.84
C ASN A 189 -17.92 -4.45 -16.19
N PHE A 190 -17.72 -3.43 -17.02
CA PHE A 190 -16.97 -3.58 -18.27
C PHE A 190 -15.53 -4.05 -18.01
N VAL A 191 -14.80 -3.40 -17.10
CA VAL A 191 -13.43 -3.80 -16.74
C VAL A 191 -13.41 -5.24 -16.22
N CYS A 192 -14.33 -5.61 -15.33
CA CYS A 192 -14.45 -6.98 -14.79
C CYS A 192 -14.70 -8.01 -15.90
N ASN A 193 -15.58 -7.70 -16.85
CA ASN A 193 -15.84 -8.58 -17.99
C ASN A 193 -14.63 -8.68 -18.91
N TYR A 194 -13.92 -7.57 -19.14
CA TYR A 194 -12.72 -7.56 -19.96
C TYR A 194 -11.60 -8.41 -19.35
N VAL A 195 -11.26 -8.19 -18.07
CA VAL A 195 -10.18 -8.95 -17.41
C VAL A 195 -10.50 -10.43 -17.27
N SER A 196 -11.77 -10.80 -17.09
CA SER A 196 -12.16 -12.22 -17.03
C SER A 196 -11.99 -12.96 -18.37
N GLN A 197 -11.92 -12.24 -19.49
CA GLN A 197 -11.69 -12.80 -20.82
C GLN A 197 -10.22 -12.75 -21.23
N GLN A 198 -9.48 -11.71 -20.81
CA GLN A 198 -8.12 -11.46 -21.29
C GLN A 198 -7.03 -11.96 -20.35
N PHE A 199 -7.25 -11.90 -19.03
CA PHE A 199 -6.22 -12.24 -18.04
C PHE A 199 -6.38 -13.67 -17.54
N THR A 200 -5.34 -14.17 -16.86
CA THR A 200 -5.46 -15.45 -16.14
C THR A 200 -6.55 -15.37 -15.07
N ARG A 201 -7.16 -16.52 -14.74
CA ARG A 201 -8.23 -16.59 -13.72
C ARG A 201 -7.82 -15.97 -12.39
N GLU A 202 -6.58 -16.18 -11.95
CA GLU A 202 -6.05 -15.57 -10.72
C GLU A 202 -5.96 -14.04 -10.83
N GLN A 203 -5.35 -13.52 -11.89
CA GLN A 203 -5.22 -12.08 -12.11
C GLN A 203 -6.59 -11.40 -12.21
N ALA A 204 -7.54 -12.00 -12.94
CA ALA A 204 -8.89 -11.47 -13.06
C ALA A 204 -9.55 -11.37 -11.69
N ILE A 205 -9.50 -12.43 -10.86
CA ILE A 205 -10.06 -12.42 -9.51
C ILE A 205 -9.39 -11.36 -8.61
N VAL A 206 -8.08 -11.16 -8.73
CA VAL A 206 -7.37 -10.09 -8.01
C VAL A 206 -7.92 -8.71 -8.41
N VAL A 207 -8.12 -8.44 -9.71
CA VAL A 207 -8.75 -7.19 -10.17
C VAL A 207 -10.17 -7.03 -9.61
N LEU A 208 -10.96 -8.10 -9.62
CA LEU A 208 -12.32 -8.10 -9.08
C LEU A 208 -12.33 -7.73 -7.59
N LEU A 209 -11.42 -8.29 -6.79
CA LEU A 209 -11.30 -7.94 -5.35
C LEU A 209 -10.94 -6.47 -5.13
N GLN A 210 -10.17 -5.86 -6.03
CA GLN A 210 -9.78 -4.46 -5.91
C GLN A 210 -10.88 -3.45 -6.20
N THR A 211 -12.00 -3.91 -6.78
CA THR A 211 -13.21 -3.09 -6.85
C THR A 211 -13.80 -2.81 -5.46
N GLY A 212 -13.40 -3.58 -4.44
CA GLY A 212 -13.97 -3.56 -3.10
C GLY A 212 -15.35 -4.20 -3.01
N ALA A 213 -15.91 -4.71 -4.12
CA ALA A 213 -17.24 -5.31 -4.13
C ALA A 213 -17.22 -6.69 -3.47
N THR A 214 -17.90 -6.79 -2.31
CA THR A 214 -17.93 -8.01 -1.47
C THR A 214 -18.48 -9.23 -2.21
N LYS A 215 -19.33 -9.03 -3.22
CA LYS A 215 -19.90 -10.09 -4.07
C LYS A 215 -18.85 -10.96 -4.78
N TYR A 216 -17.62 -10.45 -4.96
CA TYR A 216 -16.54 -11.21 -5.59
C TYR A 216 -15.71 -12.04 -4.59
N VAL A 217 -15.86 -11.79 -3.28
CA VAL A 217 -15.11 -12.52 -2.24
C VAL A 217 -15.35 -14.04 -2.31
N PRO A 218 -16.59 -14.56 -2.46
CA PRO A 218 -16.80 -16.00 -2.58
C PRO A 218 -16.05 -16.64 -3.75
N MET A 219 -15.91 -15.92 -4.87
CA MET A 219 -15.16 -16.41 -6.04
C MET A 219 -13.65 -16.50 -5.73
N ALA A 220 -13.11 -15.51 -5.01
CA ALA A 220 -11.72 -15.56 -4.56
C ALA A 220 -11.46 -16.68 -3.55
N VAL A 221 -12.39 -16.88 -2.61
CA VAL A 221 -12.31 -17.97 -1.64
C VAL A 221 -12.29 -19.32 -2.35
N ALA A 222 -13.17 -19.54 -3.33
CA ALA A 222 -13.20 -20.79 -4.10
C ALA A 222 -11.86 -21.09 -4.82
N LEU A 223 -11.09 -20.07 -5.19
CA LEU A 223 -9.84 -20.21 -5.91
C LEU A 223 -8.62 -20.52 -5.02
N LEU A 224 -8.72 -20.35 -3.69
CA LEU A 224 -7.59 -20.46 -2.76
C LEU A 224 -6.82 -21.79 -2.84
N THR A 225 -7.50 -22.90 -3.11
CA THR A 225 -6.90 -24.25 -3.17
C THR A 225 -6.48 -24.68 -4.57
N GLU A 226 -6.82 -23.89 -5.59
CA GLU A 226 -6.52 -24.15 -7.00
C GLU A 226 -5.24 -23.45 -7.49
N VAL A 227 -4.75 -22.45 -6.75
CA VAL A 227 -3.53 -21.68 -7.08
C VAL A 227 -2.30 -22.21 -6.36
N ARG A 228 -1.12 -21.94 -6.93
CA ARG A 228 0.17 -22.33 -6.34
C ARG A 228 0.48 -21.57 -5.04
N SER A 229 0.09 -20.30 -4.99
CA SER A 229 0.26 -19.42 -3.83
C SER A 229 -1.00 -18.59 -3.66
N ALA A 230 -1.65 -18.71 -2.51
CA ALA A 230 -2.91 -18.01 -2.25
C ALA A 230 -2.69 -16.63 -1.60
N LYS A 231 -1.44 -16.19 -1.41
CA LYS A 231 -1.09 -14.94 -0.70
C LYS A 231 -1.86 -13.72 -1.19
N ASN A 232 -1.86 -13.49 -2.50
CA ASN A 232 -2.52 -12.32 -3.10
C ASN A 232 -4.04 -12.39 -2.95
N LEU A 233 -4.63 -13.59 -3.07
CA LEU A 233 -6.06 -13.80 -2.90
C LEU A 233 -6.47 -13.57 -1.44
N VAL A 234 -5.76 -14.19 -0.49
CA VAL A 234 -6.00 -13.99 0.95
C VAL A 234 -5.84 -12.52 1.34
N ALA A 235 -4.78 -11.86 0.88
CA ALA A 235 -4.56 -10.44 1.14
C ALA A 235 -5.69 -9.59 0.52
N GLY A 236 -6.13 -9.89 -0.70
CA GLY A 236 -7.25 -9.20 -1.35
C GLY A 236 -8.58 -9.41 -0.62
N ILE A 237 -8.85 -10.61 -0.12
CA ILE A 237 -10.03 -10.90 0.71
C ILE A 237 -9.96 -10.09 2.02
N LYS A 238 -8.81 -10.08 2.71
CA LYS A 238 -8.60 -9.28 3.93
C LYS A 238 -8.73 -7.79 3.65
N ARG A 239 -8.22 -7.28 2.53
CA ARG A 239 -8.34 -5.87 2.11
C ARG A 239 -9.74 -5.49 1.66
N CYS A 240 -10.59 -6.44 1.26
CA CYS A 240 -11.99 -6.16 0.98
C CYS A 240 -12.78 -6.08 2.31
N LEU A 241 -12.71 -7.13 3.13
CA LEU A 241 -13.57 -7.29 4.32
C LEU A 241 -13.00 -6.67 5.62
N GLY A 242 -11.69 -6.42 5.69
CA GLY A 242 -11.03 -5.90 6.89
C GLY A 242 -11.21 -6.80 8.10
N SER A 243 -11.62 -6.22 9.22
CA SER A 243 -11.90 -6.94 10.48
C SER A 243 -13.12 -7.87 10.36
N GLN A 244 -14.02 -7.65 9.42
CA GLN A 244 -15.22 -8.49 9.27
C GLN A 244 -14.89 -9.90 8.79
N LEU A 245 -13.71 -10.11 8.20
CA LEU A 245 -13.24 -11.45 7.88
C LEU A 245 -13.07 -12.32 9.14
N ASP A 246 -12.82 -11.71 10.31
CA ASP A 246 -12.60 -12.42 11.57
C ASP A 246 -13.90 -13.08 12.09
N GLU A 247 -15.06 -12.63 11.61
CA GLU A 247 -16.37 -13.27 11.85
C GLU A 247 -16.61 -14.49 10.94
N LEU A 248 -15.85 -14.62 9.85
CA LEU A 248 -16.04 -15.65 8.82
C LEU A 248 -14.98 -16.75 8.91
N VAL A 249 -13.75 -16.38 9.27
CA VAL A 249 -12.59 -17.28 9.30
C VAL A 249 -11.69 -16.90 10.46
N ALA A 250 -11.22 -17.88 11.24
CA ALA A 250 -10.29 -17.66 12.34
C ALA A 250 -8.98 -17.03 11.85
N PHE A 251 -8.46 -16.06 12.61
CA PHE A 251 -7.29 -15.26 12.24
C PHE A 251 -6.05 -16.10 11.89
N ASP A 252 -5.75 -17.14 12.68
CA ASP A 252 -4.61 -18.03 12.41
C ASP A 252 -4.76 -18.77 11.07
N THR A 253 -5.98 -19.17 10.72
CA THR A 253 -6.30 -19.76 9.42
C THR A 253 -6.09 -18.74 8.30
N GLN A 254 -6.51 -17.48 8.50
CA GLN A 254 -6.31 -16.41 7.50
C GLN A 254 -4.82 -16.20 7.19
N ILE A 255 -3.95 -16.08 8.21
CA ILE A 255 -2.51 -15.85 8.01
C ILE A 255 -1.88 -17.03 7.27
N GLN A 256 -2.20 -18.26 7.68
CA GLN A 256 -1.55 -19.45 7.14
C GLN A 256 -2.03 -19.82 5.74
N ALA A 257 -3.26 -19.47 5.37
CA ALA A 257 -3.87 -19.87 4.10
C ALA A 257 -3.09 -19.41 2.86
N GLY A 258 -2.28 -18.35 2.96
CA GLY A 258 -1.44 -17.88 1.85
C GLY A 258 -0.31 -18.85 1.47
N ASP A 259 0.22 -19.58 2.46
CA ASP A 259 1.41 -20.43 2.35
C ASP A 259 1.11 -21.93 2.54
N CYS A 260 0.00 -22.26 3.20
CA CYS A 260 -0.36 -23.62 3.57
C CYS A 260 -1.67 -24.06 2.89
N LYS A 261 -1.58 -25.11 2.06
CA LYS A 261 -2.73 -25.65 1.34
C LYS A 261 -3.83 -26.17 2.26
N GLN A 262 -3.47 -26.77 3.40
CA GLN A 262 -4.47 -27.22 4.38
C GLN A 262 -5.19 -26.04 5.02
N ALA A 263 -4.46 -24.98 5.40
CA ALA A 263 -5.08 -23.77 5.93
C ALA A 263 -5.99 -23.09 4.88
N ALA A 264 -5.65 -23.15 3.58
CA ALA A 264 -6.54 -22.68 2.51
C ALA A 264 -7.84 -23.50 2.40
N VAL A 265 -7.77 -24.83 2.58
CA VAL A 265 -8.97 -25.70 2.66
C VAL A 265 -9.82 -25.33 3.88
N ASP A 266 -9.18 -25.13 5.04
CA ASP A 266 -9.89 -24.77 6.27
C ASP A 266 -10.52 -23.38 6.17
N PHE A 267 -9.84 -22.43 5.50
CA PHE A 267 -10.38 -21.12 5.16
C PHE A 267 -11.67 -21.27 4.35
N GLN A 268 -11.63 -22.03 3.24
CA GLN A 268 -12.79 -22.26 2.38
C GLN A 268 -13.96 -22.86 3.16
N ARG A 269 -13.68 -23.84 4.03
CA ARG A 269 -14.69 -24.50 4.85
C ARG A 269 -15.32 -23.56 5.85
N GLN A 270 -14.52 -22.81 6.63
CA GLN A 270 -15.03 -21.85 7.62
C GLN A 270 -15.85 -20.76 6.95
N PHE A 271 -15.33 -20.19 5.85
CA PHE A 271 -16.03 -19.17 5.09
C PHE A 271 -17.37 -19.68 4.55
N ALA A 272 -17.42 -20.89 3.97
CA ALA A 272 -18.66 -21.46 3.42
C ALA A 272 -19.75 -21.70 4.48
N LEU A 273 -19.35 -21.98 5.73
CA LEU A 273 -20.28 -22.14 6.85
C LEU A 273 -20.88 -20.81 7.29
N SER A 274 -20.05 -19.76 7.42
CA SER A 274 -20.48 -18.48 8.01
C SER A 274 -21.02 -17.47 6.98
N TRP A 275 -20.61 -17.56 5.72
CA TRP A 275 -20.96 -16.59 4.68
C TRP A 275 -22.47 -16.46 4.40
N PRO A 276 -23.29 -17.54 4.35
CA PRO A 276 -24.72 -17.41 4.04
C PRO A 276 -25.48 -16.47 4.98
N GLU A 277 -25.15 -16.50 6.28
CA GLU A 277 -25.78 -15.65 7.29
C GLU A 277 -25.30 -14.19 7.18
N GLN A 278 -24.02 -14.01 6.87
CA GLN A 278 -23.39 -12.70 6.79
C GLN A 278 -23.58 -11.99 5.45
N LYS A 279 -23.95 -12.71 4.39
CA LYS A 279 -24.16 -12.17 3.04
C LYS A 279 -25.11 -10.98 3.03
N ILE A 280 -26.16 -11.02 3.85
CA ILE A 280 -27.18 -9.96 3.94
C ILE A 280 -26.53 -8.64 4.41
N ASN A 281 -25.54 -8.72 5.30
CA ASN A 281 -24.84 -7.56 5.85
C ASN A 281 -23.86 -6.92 4.86
N PHE A 282 -23.40 -7.70 3.87
CA PHE A 282 -22.41 -7.28 2.88
C PHE A 282 -22.98 -7.02 1.49
N ASN A 283 -24.24 -7.38 1.25
CA ASN A 283 -24.82 -7.33 -0.09
C ASN A 283 -24.76 -5.90 -0.64
N ASP A 284 -24.30 -5.78 -1.88
CA ASP A 284 -24.15 -4.51 -2.61
C ASP A 284 -23.21 -3.48 -1.96
N GLN A 285 -22.38 -3.88 -0.99
CA GLN A 285 -21.37 -3.01 -0.42
C GLN A 285 -20.07 -3.01 -1.22
N THR A 286 -19.53 -1.82 -1.43
CA THR A 286 -18.14 -1.60 -1.84
C THR A 286 -17.33 -1.16 -0.62
N LEU A 287 -16.42 -2.04 -0.20
CA LEU A 287 -15.61 -1.88 1.00
C LEU A 287 -14.13 -1.75 0.65
N VAL A 288 -13.42 -0.89 1.39
CA VAL A 288 -11.96 -0.86 1.43
C VAL A 288 -11.55 -1.09 2.88
N TYR A 289 -10.93 -2.23 3.14
CA TYR A 289 -10.57 -2.74 4.45
C TYR A 289 -11.75 -2.76 5.42
N GLY A 290 -12.92 -3.23 4.96
CA GLY A 290 -14.15 -3.25 5.76
C GLY A 290 -14.84 -1.88 5.92
N PHE A 291 -14.25 -0.79 5.40
CA PHE A 291 -14.87 0.53 5.44
C PHE A 291 -15.67 0.80 4.17
N ALA A 292 -16.94 1.19 4.34
CA ALA A 292 -17.78 1.60 3.23
C ALA A 292 -17.30 2.94 2.64
N MET A 293 -17.00 2.95 1.35
CA MET A 293 -16.39 4.11 0.66
C MET A 293 -17.28 5.35 0.60
N ASN A 294 -18.58 5.21 0.84
CA ASN A 294 -19.54 6.30 0.93
C ASN A 294 -19.58 6.96 2.32
N ARG A 295 -18.81 6.49 3.29
CA ARG A 295 -18.75 7.05 4.65
C ARG A 295 -17.37 7.65 4.94
N PRO A 296 -17.29 8.79 5.63
CA PRO A 296 -16.01 9.30 6.13
C PRO A 296 -15.37 8.29 7.08
N VAL A 297 -14.08 7.99 6.87
CA VAL A 297 -13.28 7.15 7.77
C VAL A 297 -12.54 8.05 8.75
N SER A 298 -12.67 7.79 10.05
CA SER A 298 -11.99 8.59 11.07
C SER A 298 -10.47 8.36 11.04
N VAL A 299 -9.68 9.35 11.47
CA VAL A 299 -8.21 9.23 11.56
C VAL A 299 -7.81 8.06 12.48
N ALA A 300 -8.54 7.84 13.57
CA ALA A 300 -8.30 6.72 14.48
C ALA A 300 -8.56 5.37 13.78
N SER A 301 -9.65 5.28 13.01
CA SER A 301 -9.97 4.06 12.24
C SER A 301 -8.93 3.76 11.17
N LEU A 302 -8.31 4.79 10.56
CA LEU A 302 -7.22 4.60 9.60
C LEU A 302 -5.99 3.94 10.24
N GLN A 303 -5.75 4.08 11.54
CA GLN A 303 -4.63 3.38 12.18
C GLN A 303 -4.79 1.85 12.15
N GLY A 304 -6.01 1.35 11.97
CA GLY A 304 -6.33 -0.07 11.93
C GLY A 304 -6.21 -0.72 10.54
N VAL A 305 -6.08 0.07 9.45
CA VAL A 305 -5.96 -0.48 8.10
C VAL A 305 -4.55 -0.99 7.81
N ASP A 306 -4.42 -1.91 6.84
CA ASP A 306 -3.10 -2.28 6.31
C ASP A 306 -2.52 -1.15 5.44
N PHE A 307 -1.24 -1.29 5.11
CA PHE A 307 -0.52 -0.28 4.36
C PHE A 307 -1.10 -0.03 2.96
N PHE A 308 -1.49 -1.10 2.27
CA PHE A 308 -2.08 -1.02 0.94
C PHE A 308 -3.40 -0.23 0.99
N SER A 309 -4.32 -0.60 1.88
CA SER A 309 -5.60 0.10 1.99
C SER A 309 -5.44 1.54 2.47
N TRP A 310 -4.44 1.82 3.33
CA TRP A 310 -4.09 3.19 3.69
C TRP A 310 -3.67 4.02 2.47
N GLN A 311 -2.84 3.47 1.59
CA GLN A 311 -2.44 4.14 0.35
C GLN A 311 -3.66 4.41 -0.55
N VAL A 312 -4.55 3.43 -0.74
CA VAL A 312 -5.79 3.60 -1.52
C VAL A 312 -6.63 4.76 -0.98
N ILE A 313 -6.90 4.78 0.34
CA ILE A 313 -7.73 5.80 0.96
C ILE A 313 -7.07 7.18 0.88
N THR A 314 -5.76 7.25 1.13
CA THR A 314 -4.98 8.50 1.07
C THR A 314 -4.98 9.09 -0.34
N ILE A 315 -4.79 8.25 -1.35
CA ILE A 315 -4.81 8.68 -2.76
C ILE A 315 -6.20 9.19 -3.15
N LEU A 316 -7.26 8.44 -2.83
CA LEU A 316 -8.62 8.87 -3.14
C LEU A 316 -8.99 10.19 -2.44
N ASN A 317 -8.56 10.37 -1.19
CA ASN A 317 -8.85 11.60 -0.44
C ASN A 317 -8.18 12.84 -1.05
N ALA A 318 -6.91 12.75 -1.45
CA ALA A 318 -6.26 13.92 -2.05
C ALA A 318 -6.75 14.18 -3.48
N LEU A 319 -7.15 13.16 -4.26
CA LEU A 319 -7.80 13.37 -5.56
C LEU A 319 -9.12 14.12 -5.41
N LYS A 320 -9.93 13.76 -4.40
CA LYS A 320 -11.18 14.48 -4.09
C LYS A 320 -10.93 15.92 -3.63
N TYR A 321 -9.84 16.16 -2.90
CA TYR A 321 -9.47 17.50 -2.44
C TYR A 321 -9.06 18.41 -3.61
N ASP A 322 -8.21 17.91 -4.51
CA ASP A 322 -7.78 18.64 -5.71
C ASP A 322 -8.96 19.04 -6.60
N CYS A 323 -9.96 18.17 -6.74
CA CYS A 323 -11.21 18.50 -7.45
C CYS A 323 -11.93 19.72 -6.89
N ARG A 324 -12.11 19.76 -5.56
CA ARG A 324 -12.85 20.84 -4.89
C ARG A 324 -12.16 22.18 -5.09
N ASN A 325 -10.84 22.21 -5.06
CA ASN A 325 -10.06 23.42 -5.29
C ASN A 325 -10.11 23.86 -6.75
N SER A 326 -10.08 22.92 -7.71
CA SER A 326 -10.18 23.23 -9.15
C SER A 326 -11.57 23.65 -9.64
N GLN A 327 -12.61 23.46 -8.82
CA GLN A 327 -13.97 23.97 -9.09
C GLN A 327 -14.23 25.33 -8.43
N ALA A 328 -13.35 25.78 -7.53
CA ALA A 328 -13.43 27.06 -6.83
C ALA A 328 -12.55 28.16 -7.47
N SER A 329 -11.79 27.81 -8.52
CA SER A 329 -10.93 28.67 -9.33
C SER A 329 -11.48 28.82 -10.75
#